data_AF-A0AAJ6CG28-F1
#
_entry.id   AF-A0AAJ6CG28-F1
#
_cell.length_a   1.000
_cell.length_b   1.000
_cell.length_c   1.000
_cell.angle_alpha   90.00
_cell.angle_beta   90.00
_cell.angle_gamma   90.00
#
_symmetry.space_group_name_H-M   'P 1'
#
loop_
_entity.id
_entity.type
_entity.pdbx_description
1 polymer ?
#
loop_
_entity_poly.entity_id
_entity_poly.type
_entity_poly.pdbx_seq_one_letter_code
_entity_poly.pdbx_strand_id
1 'polypeptide(L)'
;MDPTRPVMSENDAHAGNSANLDAQEEAVNKRIDADVHTLMENYKEILNLSRIGAKDHYDVNREAFQLETRADSMVRAVQSLYLLSNALKLSLLLSQSPMSEARNYEVDQLEKQTQQYQQECAKLLKEHWLS
;
A
#
# COMPACT_ATOMS: atom_id res chain seq x y z
N MET A 1 13.46 13.46 -37.54
CA MET A 1 13.92 13.74 -36.16
C MET A 1 12.79 14.47 -35.47
N ASP A 2 12.12 13.81 -34.53
CA ASP A 2 10.99 14.34 -33.78
C ASP A 2 11.49 14.71 -32.36
N PRO A 3 11.41 15.98 -31.92
CA PRO A 3 12.17 16.46 -30.76
C PRO A 3 11.41 16.39 -29.43
N THR A 4 10.27 15.70 -29.33
CA THR A 4 9.44 15.72 -28.10
C THR A 4 9.18 14.35 -27.50
N ARG A 5 10.23 13.67 -27.03
CA ARG A 5 10.07 12.65 -25.99
C ARG A 5 10.65 13.23 -24.70
N PRO A 6 9.83 13.48 -23.66
CA PRO A 6 10.36 13.98 -22.40
C PRO A 6 11.23 12.86 -21.82
N VAL A 7 12.53 13.12 -21.72
CA VAL A 7 13.43 12.33 -20.90
C VAL A 7 12.98 12.62 -19.47
N MET A 8 12.22 11.70 -18.87
CA MET A 8 11.89 11.77 -17.44
C MET A 8 13.21 11.87 -16.69
N SER A 9 13.41 12.99 -15.99
CA SER A 9 14.60 13.23 -15.20
C SER A 9 14.60 12.23 -14.03
N GLU A 10 15.74 11.69 -13.60
CA GLU A 10 15.86 10.79 -12.44
C GLU A 10 15.17 11.34 -11.18
N ASN A 11 15.11 12.67 -11.05
CA ASN A 11 14.35 13.36 -9.99
C ASN A 11 12.83 13.11 -10.05
N ASP A 12 12.24 13.01 -11.24
CA ASP A 12 10.81 12.73 -11.41
C ASP A 12 10.47 11.26 -11.10
N ALA A 13 11.40 10.34 -11.35
CA ALA A 13 11.25 8.93 -11.05
C ALA A 13 11.33 8.65 -9.54
N HIS A 14 12.26 9.29 -8.83
CA HIS A 14 12.34 9.20 -7.36
C HIS A 14 11.17 9.91 -6.66
N ALA A 15 10.76 11.08 -7.15
CA ALA A 15 9.57 11.76 -6.66
C ALA A 15 8.31 10.91 -6.85
N GLY A 16 8.13 10.29 -8.02
CA GLY A 16 7.02 9.39 -8.30
C GLY A 16 7.01 8.12 -7.45
N ASN A 17 8.18 7.56 -7.15
CA ASN A 17 8.29 6.37 -6.28
C ASN A 17 8.00 6.73 -4.81
N SER A 18 8.50 7.87 -4.32
CA SER A 18 8.19 8.35 -2.97
C SER A 18 6.70 8.67 -2.78
N ALA A 19 6.08 9.36 -3.75
CA ALA A 19 4.65 9.64 -3.72
C ALA A 19 3.78 8.38 -3.76
N ASN A 20 4.24 7.31 -4.42
CA ASN A 20 3.56 6.03 -4.43
C ASN A 20 3.63 5.32 -3.06
N LEU A 21 4.80 5.34 -2.43
CA LEU A 21 5.00 4.80 -1.08
C LEU A 21 4.16 5.56 -0.05
N ASP A 22 4.11 6.89 -0.11
CA ASP A 22 3.28 7.73 0.76
C ASP A 22 1.79 7.43 0.56
N ALA A 23 1.34 7.28 -0.70
CA ALA A 23 -0.04 6.92 -1.00
C ALA A 23 -0.40 5.52 -0.49
N GLN A 24 0.53 4.57 -0.55
CA GLN A 24 0.35 3.22 -0.03
C GLN A 24 0.29 3.21 1.50
N GLU A 25 1.18 3.96 2.17
CA GLU A 25 1.15 4.14 3.62
C GLU A 25 -0.19 4.74 4.08
N GLU A 26 -0.63 5.82 3.44
CA GLU A 26 -1.91 6.47 3.75
C GLU A 26 -3.09 5.52 3.54
N ALA A 27 -3.07 4.70 2.48
CA ALA A 27 -4.12 3.70 2.24
C ALA A 27 -4.16 2.62 3.32
N VAL A 28 -3.00 2.17 3.79
CA VAL A 28 -2.86 1.21 4.89
C VAL A 28 -3.40 1.82 6.19
N ASN A 29 -3.00 3.04 6.53
CA ASN A 29 -3.47 3.75 7.72
C ASN A 29 -4.99 3.94 7.71
N LYS A 30 -5.55 4.44 6.60
CA LYS A 30 -7.00 4.56 6.42
C LYS A 30 -7.74 3.24 6.60
N ARG A 31 -7.16 2.13 6.12
CA ARG A 31 -7.77 0.81 6.28
C ARG A 31 -7.77 0.36 7.73
N ILE A 32 -6.66 0.57 8.44
CA ILE A 32 -6.53 0.26 9.87
C ILE A 32 -7.56 1.07 10.66
N ASP A 33 -7.63 2.38 10.43
CA ASP A 33 -8.55 3.26 11.13
C ASP A 33 -10.01 2.85 10.91
N ALA A 34 -10.38 2.50 9.67
CA ALA A 34 -11.73 2.05 9.34
C ALA A 34 -12.09 0.72 10.05
N ASP A 35 -11.19 -0.25 10.04
CA ASP A 35 -11.41 -1.56 10.67
C ASP A 35 -11.46 -1.43 12.21
N VAL A 36 -10.57 -0.63 12.82
CA VAL A 36 -10.56 -0.35 14.27
C VAL A 36 -11.81 0.42 14.69
N HIS A 37 -12.21 1.43 13.93
CA HIS A 37 -13.45 2.16 14.19
C HIS A 37 -14.66 1.23 14.16
N THR A 38 -14.72 0.35 13.16
CA THR A 38 -15.78 -0.68 13.05
C THR A 38 -15.79 -1.59 14.28
N LEU A 39 -14.62 -2.03 14.78
CA LEU A 39 -14.54 -2.84 16.00
C LEU A 39 -15.06 -2.09 17.22
N MET A 40 -14.64 -0.85 17.40
CA MET A 40 -15.03 -0.05 18.57
C MET A 40 -16.52 0.28 18.57
N GLU A 41 -17.09 0.68 17.44
CA GLU A 41 -18.51 1.00 17.34
C GLU A 41 -19.39 -0.22 17.56
N ASN A 42 -19.06 -1.36 16.93
CA ASN A 42 -19.83 -2.59 17.13
C ASN A 42 -19.71 -3.11 18.58
N TYR A 43 -18.54 -2.96 19.21
CA TYR A 43 -18.36 -3.34 20.62
C TYR A 43 -19.17 -2.46 21.57
N LYS A 44 -19.19 -1.15 21.38
CA LYS A 44 -20.05 -0.23 22.15
C LYS A 44 -21.53 -0.63 22.04
N GLU A 45 -21.97 -0.96 20.84
CA GLU A 45 -23.35 -1.38 20.58
C GLU A 45 -23.67 -2.71 21.27
N ILE A 46 -22.75 -3.68 21.24
CA ILE A 46 -22.89 -4.94 22.01
C ILE A 46 -23.05 -4.66 23.51
N LEU A 47 -22.27 -3.74 24.08
CA LEU A 47 -22.40 -3.35 25.49
C LEU A 47 -23.75 -2.68 25.78
N ASN A 48 -24.22 -1.82 24.88
CA ASN A 48 -25.52 -1.15 25.00
C ASN A 48 -26.68 -2.16 24.97
N LEU A 49 -26.63 -3.13 24.06
CA LEU A 49 -27.63 -4.21 23.93
C LEU A 49 -27.60 -5.17 25.13
N SER A 50 -26.41 -5.45 25.66
CA SER A 50 -26.21 -6.36 26.80
C SER A 50 -26.70 -5.79 28.13
N ARG A 51 -27.09 -4.51 28.18
CA ARG A 51 -27.59 -3.88 29.41
C ARG A 51 -28.89 -4.56 29.85
N ILE A 52 -28.88 -5.06 31.08
CA ILE A 52 -30.01 -5.77 31.70
C ILE A 52 -31.10 -4.76 32.04
N GLY A 53 -32.30 -4.97 31.50
CA GLY A 53 -33.52 -4.21 31.76
C GLY A 53 -34.75 -5.10 31.57
N ALA A 54 -35.93 -4.62 31.93
CA ALA A 54 -37.18 -5.35 31.66
C ALA A 54 -37.41 -5.39 30.14
N LYS A 55 -37.20 -6.57 29.54
CA LYS A 55 -37.34 -6.81 28.09
C LYS A 55 -38.40 -7.87 27.85
N ASP A 56 -39.27 -7.63 26.87
CA ASP A 56 -40.22 -8.63 26.40
C ASP A 56 -39.52 -9.65 25.47
N HIS A 57 -40.15 -10.81 25.24
CA HIS A 57 -39.62 -11.87 24.38
C HIS A 57 -39.27 -11.38 22.96
N TYR A 58 -40.04 -10.43 22.42
CA TYR A 58 -39.75 -9.81 21.13
C TYR A 58 -38.50 -8.92 21.16
N ASP A 59 -38.27 -8.21 22.26
CA ASP A 59 -37.05 -7.40 22.43
C ASP A 59 -35.82 -8.29 22.53
N VAL A 60 -35.91 -9.39 23.29
CA VAL A 60 -34.80 -10.35 23.44
C VAL A 60 -34.40 -10.94 22.09
N ASN A 61 -35.36 -11.39 21.28
CA ASN A 61 -35.04 -11.98 19.97
C ASN A 61 -34.47 -10.95 18.99
N ARG A 62 -34.99 -9.71 19.00
CA ARG A 62 -34.48 -8.63 18.16
C ARG A 62 -33.05 -8.28 18.53
N GLU A 63 -32.76 -8.14 19.82
CA GLU A 63 -31.43 -7.81 20.31
C GLU A 63 -30.43 -8.95 20.07
N ALA A 64 -30.86 -10.20 20.19
CA ALA A 64 -30.01 -11.36 19.88
C ALA A 64 -29.54 -11.33 18.42
N PHE A 65 -30.47 -11.08 17.48
CA PHE A 65 -30.13 -10.94 16.06
C PHE A 65 -29.18 -9.75 15.80
N GLN A 66 -29.41 -8.62 16.48
CA GLN A 66 -28.52 -7.46 16.38
C GLN A 66 -27.13 -7.81 16.92
N LEU A 67 -27.04 -8.47 18.08
CA LEU A 67 -25.78 -8.88 18.69
C LEU A 67 -24.96 -9.77 17.75
N GLU A 68 -25.62 -10.74 17.11
CA GLU A 68 -25.00 -11.65 16.15
C GLU A 68 -24.46 -10.90 14.93
N THR A 69 -25.27 -10.01 14.34
CA THR A 69 -24.85 -9.20 13.18
C THR A 69 -23.64 -8.31 13.51
N ARG A 70 -23.61 -7.76 14.73
CA ARG A 70 -22.50 -6.93 15.22
C ARG A 70 -21.25 -7.78 15.43
N ALA A 71 -21.38 -8.98 16.00
CA ALA A 71 -20.28 -9.92 16.15
C ALA A 71 -19.70 -10.36 14.79
N ASP A 72 -20.53 -10.67 13.80
CA ASP A 72 -20.09 -10.99 12.44
C ASP A 72 -19.31 -9.83 11.82
N SER A 73 -19.82 -8.60 11.95
CA SER A 73 -19.15 -7.40 11.46
C SER A 73 -17.78 -7.19 12.11
N MET A 74 -17.66 -7.46 13.42
CA MET A 74 -16.37 -7.42 14.12
C MET A 74 -15.40 -8.48 13.62
N VAL A 75 -15.86 -9.73 13.43
CA VAL A 75 -15.01 -10.82 12.90
C VAL A 75 -14.44 -10.45 11.53
N ARG A 76 -15.26 -9.87 10.64
CA ARG A 76 -14.80 -9.41 9.33
C ARG A 76 -13.75 -8.30 9.42
N ALA A 77 -13.92 -7.33 10.32
CA ALA A 77 -12.94 -6.27 10.54
C ALA A 77 -11.59 -6.83 11.05
N VAL A 78 -11.62 -7.77 12.00
CA VAL A 78 -10.39 -8.46 12.47
C VAL A 78 -9.72 -9.25 11.34
N GLN A 79 -10.50 -9.97 10.52
CA GLN A 79 -9.97 -10.71 9.38
C GLN A 79 -9.31 -9.78 8.36
N SER A 80 -9.91 -8.63 8.08
CA SER A 80 -9.33 -7.59 7.23
C SER A 80 -7.97 -7.11 7.76
N LEU A 81 -7.88 -6.79 9.06
CA LEU A 81 -6.62 -6.41 9.71
C LEU A 81 -5.56 -7.54 9.67
N TYR A 82 -5.97 -8.79 9.87
CA TYR A 82 -5.06 -9.94 9.80
C TYR A 82 -4.48 -10.13 8.39
N LEU A 83 -5.33 -10.02 7.36
CA LEU A 83 -4.90 -10.10 5.96
C LEU A 83 -3.94 -8.94 5.63
N LEU A 84 -4.25 -7.73 6.08
CA LEU A 84 -3.37 -6.57 5.93
C LEU A 84 -2.00 -6.79 6.60
N SER A 85 -1.99 -7.33 7.82
CA SER A 85 -0.75 -7.68 8.53
C SER A 85 0.11 -8.68 7.72
N ASN A 86 -0.52 -9.71 7.15
CA ASN A 86 0.20 -10.68 6.33
C ASN A 86 0.73 -10.07 5.03
N ALA A 87 -0.05 -9.20 4.38
CA ALA A 87 0.40 -8.49 3.18
C ALA A 87 1.62 -7.60 3.46
N LEU A 88 1.62 -6.88 4.59
CA LEU A 88 2.75 -6.05 5.01
C LEU A 88 3.99 -6.90 5.32
N LYS A 89 3.84 -8.02 6.03
CA LYS A 89 4.95 -8.97 6.28
C LYS A 89 5.54 -9.52 4.97
N LEU A 90 4.69 -9.90 4.02
CA LEU A 90 5.13 -10.38 2.71
C LEU A 90 5.84 -9.29 1.91
N SER A 91 5.33 -8.05 1.93
CA SER A 91 5.97 -6.90 1.30
C SER A 91 7.37 -6.65 1.86
N LEU A 92 7.53 -6.71 3.19
CA LEU A 92 8.82 -6.61 3.85
C LEU A 92 9.77 -7.75 3.47
N LEU A 93 9.26 -8.99 3.43
CA LEU A 93 10.07 -10.15 3.05
C LEU A 93 10.56 -10.05 1.60
N LEU A 94 9.71 -9.55 0.69
CA LEU A 94 10.06 -9.35 -0.71
C LEU A 94 11.07 -8.20 -0.89
N SER A 95 10.98 -7.13 -0.10
CA SER A 95 11.94 -6.03 -0.16
C SER A 95 13.34 -6.44 0.34
N GLN A 96 13.42 -7.42 1.24
CA GLN A 96 14.67 -7.95 1.79
C GLN A 96 15.19 -9.18 1.04
N SER A 97 14.49 -9.66 0.02
CA SER A 97 14.89 -10.87 -0.71
C SER A 97 16.20 -10.65 -1.46
N PRO A 98 17.12 -11.64 -1.52
CA PRO A 98 18.34 -11.57 -2.35
C PRO A 98 18.03 -11.36 -3.84
N MET A 99 16.80 -11.69 -4.28
CA MET A 99 16.33 -11.34 -5.63
C MET A 99 16.17 -9.82 -5.82
N SER A 100 15.90 -9.06 -4.75
CA SER A 100 15.93 -7.59 -4.77
C SER A 100 17.36 -7.06 -4.93
N GLU A 101 18.35 -7.68 -4.27
CA GLU A 101 19.76 -7.31 -4.41
C GLU A 101 20.28 -7.60 -5.82
N ALA A 102 19.96 -8.78 -6.37
CA ALA A 102 20.28 -9.12 -7.75
C ALA A 102 19.63 -8.15 -8.75
N ARG A 103 18.37 -7.78 -8.54
CA ARG A 103 17.65 -6.81 -9.37
C ARG A 103 18.29 -5.42 -9.28
N ASN A 104 18.68 -4.96 -8.09
CA ASN A 104 19.36 -3.68 -7.90
C ASN A 104 20.74 -3.67 -8.57
N TYR A 105 21.46 -4.80 -8.52
CA TYR A 105 22.73 -4.94 -9.23
C TYR A 105 22.54 -4.86 -10.76
N GLU A 106 21.52 -5.51 -11.32
CA GLU A 106 21.20 -5.41 -12.74
C GLU A 106 20.81 -3.99 -13.16
N VAL A 107 20.04 -3.28 -12.32
CA VAL A 107 19.67 -1.87 -12.55
C VAL A 107 20.91 -0.98 -12.59
N ASP A 108 21.84 -1.10 -11.63
CA ASP A 108 23.09 -0.33 -11.59
C ASP A 108 23.99 -0.62 -12.81
N GLN A 109 24.01 -1.87 -13.29
CA GLN A 109 24.73 -2.22 -14.52
C GLN A 109 24.11 -1.57 -15.76
N LEU A 110 22.79 -1.57 -15.88
CA LEU A 110 22.07 -0.95 -17.00
C LEU A 110 22.21 0.58 -17.00
N GLU A 111 22.21 1.22 -15.83
CA GLU A 111 22.49 2.65 -15.70
C GLU A 111 23.90 3.01 -16.16
N LYS A 112 24.91 2.25 -15.71
CA LYS A 112 26.30 2.44 -16.15
C LYS A 112 26.45 2.30 -17.66
N GLN A 113 25.85 1.27 -18.25
CA GLN A 113 25.86 1.08 -19.70
C GLN A 113 25.16 2.25 -20.42
N THR A 114 24.01 2.69 -19.91
CA THR A 114 23.27 3.82 -20.49
C THR A 114 24.11 5.11 -20.45
N GLN A 115 24.77 5.39 -19.33
CA GLN A 115 25.66 6.56 -19.20
C GLN A 115 26.85 6.47 -20.16
N GLN A 116 27.45 5.29 -20.32
CA GLN A 116 28.55 5.08 -21.28
C GLN A 116 28.09 5.36 -22.72
N TYR A 117 26.94 4.80 -23.13
CA TYR A 117 26.40 5.05 -24.47
C TYR A 117 26.04 6.53 -24.69
N GLN A 118 25.50 7.21 -23.66
CA GLN A 118 25.25 8.65 -23.75
C GLN A 118 26.53 9.46 -23.94
N GLN A 119 27.61 9.12 -23.24
CA GLN A 119 28.92 9.77 -23.39
C GLN A 119 29.55 9.52 -24.76
N GLU A 120 29.48 8.29 -25.26
CA GLU A 120 29.95 7.95 -26.61
C GLU A 120 29.18 8.71 -27.68
N CYS A 121 27.85 8.74 -27.59
CA CYS A 121 27.00 9.53 -28.49
C CYS A 121 27.34 11.02 -28.44
N ALA A 122 27.56 11.58 -27.24
CA ALA A 122 27.94 12.99 -27.08
C ALA A 122 29.30 13.29 -27.71
N LYS A 123 30.27 12.35 -27.62
CA LYS A 123 31.59 12.48 -28.24
C LYS A 123 31.50 12.45 -29.77
N LEU A 124 30.76 11.50 -30.33
CA LEU A 124 30.55 11.38 -31.77
C LEU A 124 29.81 12.59 -32.34
N LEU A 125 28.81 13.12 -31.62
CA LEU A 125 28.14 14.36 -31.99
C LEU A 125 29.11 15.54 -32.02
N LYS A 126 30.02 15.63 -31.06
CA LYS A 126 31.02 16.70 -30.98
C LYS A 126 32.04 16.63 -32.12
N GLU A 127 32.48 15.43 -32.48
CA GLU A 127 33.38 15.20 -33.62
C GLU A 127 32.72 15.52 -34.97
N HIS A 128 31.43 15.21 -35.13
CA HIS A 128 30.69 15.47 -36.35
C HIS A 128 30.17 16.92 -36.48
N TRP A 129 30.03 17.68 -35.39
CA TRP A 129 29.61 19.09 -35.40
C TRP A 129 30.77 20.09 -35.43
N LEU A 130 32.02 19.66 -35.17
CA LEU A 130 33.22 20.51 -35.23
C LEU A 130 34.04 20.35 -36.53
N SER A 131 33.55 19.60 -37.51
CA SER A 131 34.04 19.59 -38.90
C SER A 131 33.11 20.35 -39.82
#